data_AF-A0A528N3K3-F1
#
_entry.id   AF-A0A528N3K3-F1
#
_cell.length_a   1.000
_cell.length_b   1.000
_cell.length_c   1.000
_cell.angle_alpha   90.00
_cell.angle_beta   90.00
_cell.angle_gamma   90.00
#
_symmetry.space_group_name_H-M   'P 1'
#
loop_
_entity.id
_entity.type
_entity.pdbx_description
1 polymer ?
#
loop_
_entity_poly.entity_id
_entity_poly.type
_entity_poly.pdbx_seq_one_letter_code
_entity_poly.pdbx_strand_id
1 'polypeptide(L)'
;EMSVRMTNCGSLGWVTDKEHGYRYQPTHPVTGTPWPPIPDVLLELWREVSAYPHPPEACLVNFYSPDAKMGLHQDRDEIDISAPVVS
;
A
#
# COMPACT_ATOMS: atom_id res chain seq x y z
N GLU A 1 2.61 -18.49 -3.23
CA GLU A 1 2.08 -17.83 -2.03
C GLU A 1 3.08 -16.74 -1.66
N MET A 2 2.64 -15.53 -1.35
CA MET A 2 3.57 -14.48 -0.94
C MET A 2 4.05 -14.79 0.48
N SER A 3 5.38 -14.82 0.68
CA SER A 3 5.98 -15.03 2.00
C SER A 3 5.91 -13.77 2.87
N VAL A 4 5.73 -12.61 2.25
CA VAL A 4 5.52 -11.32 2.91
C VAL A 4 4.08 -11.24 3.39
N ARG A 5 3.89 -10.89 4.67
CA ARG A 5 2.57 -10.58 5.22
C ARG A 5 2.29 -9.11 5.02
N MET A 6 1.08 -8.78 4.59
CA MET A 6 0.72 -7.42 4.18
C MET A 6 -0.56 -6.96 4.85
N THR A 7 -0.63 -5.68 5.17
CA THR A 7 -1.86 -4.96 5.51
C THR A 7 -1.78 -3.54 4.93
N ASN A 8 -2.88 -2.79 4.96
CA ASN A 8 -2.93 -1.44 4.42
C ASN A 8 -3.59 -0.46 5.41
N CYS A 9 -3.31 0.82 5.22
CA CYS A 9 -4.07 1.93 5.79
C CYS A 9 -4.26 3.03 4.73
N GLY A 10 -5.36 3.78 4.81
CA GLY A 10 -5.77 4.78 3.82
C GLY A 10 -7.18 4.59 3.26
N SER A 11 -7.55 5.43 2.30
CA SER A 11 -8.80 5.28 1.55
C SER A 11 -8.75 4.07 0.62
N LEU A 12 -7.54 3.65 0.23
CA LEU A 12 -7.27 2.51 -0.63
C LEU A 12 -6.21 1.60 0.01
N GLY A 13 -6.29 0.31 -0.30
CA GLY A 13 -5.26 -0.66 0.03
C GLY A 13 -4.93 -1.53 -1.17
N TRP A 14 -3.63 -1.79 -1.37
CA TRP A 14 -3.17 -2.69 -2.41
C TRP A 14 -3.40 -4.14 -1.97
N VAL A 15 -4.05 -4.90 -2.84
CA VAL A 15 -4.37 -6.32 -2.60
C VAL A 15 -4.11 -7.13 -3.85
N THR A 16 -3.91 -8.42 -3.64
CA THR A 16 -3.72 -9.38 -4.71
C THR A 16 -4.34 -10.71 -4.36
N ASP A 17 -5.06 -11.28 -5.31
CA ASP A 17 -5.58 -12.64 -5.23
C ASP A 17 -5.58 -13.29 -6.61
N LYS A 18 -5.78 -14.61 -6.65
CA LYS A 18 -5.71 -15.39 -7.88
C LYS A 18 -6.85 -15.08 -8.87
N GLU A 19 -7.97 -14.55 -8.39
CA GLU A 19 -9.19 -14.37 -9.18
C GLU A 19 -9.26 -12.99 -9.82
N HIS A 20 -8.81 -11.96 -9.11
CA HIS A 20 -8.94 -10.56 -9.49
C HIS A 20 -7.61 -9.85 -9.74
N GLY A 21 -6.47 -10.52 -9.49
CA GLY A 21 -5.14 -9.94 -9.70
C GLY A 21 -4.81 -8.81 -8.72
N TYR A 22 -3.83 -7.98 -9.09
CA TYR A 22 -3.36 -6.81 -8.34
C TYR A 22 -4.31 -5.63 -8.51
N ARG A 23 -4.69 -4.97 -7.42
CA ARG A 23 -5.57 -3.81 -7.45
C ARG A 23 -5.52 -3.00 -6.15
N TYR A 24 -5.92 -1.75 -6.25
CA TYR A 24 -6.34 -0.95 -5.10
C TYR A 24 -7.84 -1.12 -4.85
N GLN A 25 -8.25 -1.30 -3.60
CA GLN A 25 -9.66 -1.33 -3.22
C GLN A 25 -9.90 -0.69 -1.84
N PRO A 26 -11.11 -0.16 -1.57
CA PRO A 26 -11.39 0.59 -0.33
C PRO A 26 -11.59 -0.27 0.92
N THR A 27 -11.80 -1.57 0.76
CA THR A 27 -12.12 -2.48 1.87
C THR A 27 -11.15 -3.64 1.95
N HIS A 28 -10.97 -4.20 3.14
CA HIS A 28 -10.14 -5.38 3.37
C HIS A 28 -10.83 -6.63 2.77
N PRO A 29 -10.13 -7.47 1.97
CA PRO A 29 -10.75 -8.55 1.20
C PRO A 29 -11.36 -9.66 2.06
N VAL A 30 -10.80 -9.90 3.25
CA VAL A 30 -11.32 -10.91 4.20
C VAL A 30 -12.44 -10.37 5.11
N THR A 31 -12.28 -9.19 5.72
CA THR A 31 -13.26 -8.67 6.70
C THR A 31 -14.37 -7.84 6.05
N GLY A 32 -14.19 -7.36 4.82
CA GLY A 32 -15.11 -6.46 4.12
C GLY A 32 -15.16 -5.04 4.70
N THR A 33 -14.39 -4.73 5.75
CA THR A 33 -14.37 -3.42 6.41
C THR A 33 -13.44 -2.44 5.69
N PRO A 34 -13.67 -1.12 5.78
CA PRO A 34 -12.70 -0.13 5.32
C PRO A 34 -11.33 -0.35 5.96
N TRP A 35 -10.28 0.05 5.24
CA TRP A 35 -8.94 0.10 5.81
C TRP A 35 -8.89 1.15 6.93
N PRO A 36 -8.04 0.96 7.96
CA PRO A 36 -7.82 1.99 8.96
C PRO A 36 -7.22 3.26 8.30
N PRO A 37 -7.41 4.45 8.89
CA PRO A 37 -6.80 5.67 8.38
C PRO A 37 -5.26 5.59 8.46
N ILE A 38 -4.57 6.31 7.56
CA ILE A 38 -3.11 6.47 7.64
C ILE A 38 -2.78 7.21 8.95
N PRO A 39 -1.90 6.68 9.81
CA PRO A 39 -1.49 7.36 11.03
C PRO A 39 -0.88 8.75 10.76
N ASP A 40 -1.18 9.73 11.61
CA ASP A 40 -0.74 11.13 11.44
C ASP A 40 0.78 11.27 11.29
N VAL A 41 1.56 10.46 12.02
CA VAL A 41 3.03 10.45 11.92
C VAL A 41 3.53 10.08 10.52
N LEU A 42 2.82 9.21 9.79
CA LEU A 42 3.17 8.85 8.42
C LEU A 42 2.73 9.95 7.44
N LEU A 43 1.62 10.65 7.72
CA LEU A 43 1.19 11.80 6.93
C LEU A 43 2.14 12.99 7.10
N GLU A 44 2.69 13.19 8.29
CA GLU A 44 3.77 14.15 8.54
C GLU A 44 5.02 13.81 7.73
N LEU A 45 5.49 12.56 7.82
CA LEU A 45 6.65 12.11 7.05
C LEU A 45 6.45 12.28 5.54
N TRP A 46 5.27 11.92 5.01
CA TRP A 46 4.94 12.12 3.60
C TRP A 46 5.10 13.58 3.17
N ARG A 47 4.58 14.52 3.97
CA ARG A 47 4.67 15.95 3.68
C ARG A 47 6.11 16.45 3.66
N GLU A 48 6.98 15.85 4.47
CA GLU A 48 8.40 16.23 4.54
C GLU A 48 9.21 15.69 3.35
N VAL A 49 8.93 14.47 2.88
CA VAL A 49 9.86 13.77 1.96
C VAL A 49 9.32 13.56 0.55
N SER A 50 8.01 13.58 0.33
CA SER A 50 7.43 13.24 -0.98
C SER A 50 7.66 14.30 -2.04
N ALA A 51 7.81 15.58 -1.65
CA ALA A 51 7.77 16.72 -2.56
C ALA A 51 6.54 16.71 -3.52
N TYR A 52 5.44 16.11 -3.08
CA TYR A 52 4.20 15.95 -3.86
C TYR A 52 3.04 16.70 -3.18
N PRO A 53 2.19 17.42 -3.95
CA PRO A 53 1.22 18.37 -3.37
C PRO A 53 -0.01 17.71 -2.73
N HIS A 54 -0.27 16.42 -3.01
CA HIS A 54 -1.46 15.71 -2.51
C HIS A 54 -1.09 14.69 -1.41
N PRO A 55 -1.99 14.42 -0.46
CA PRO A 55 -1.79 13.36 0.53
C PRO A 55 -1.82 11.98 -0.14
N PRO A 56 -1.20 10.95 0.47
CA PRO A 56 -1.28 9.59 -0.04
C PRO A 56 -2.67 9.01 0.23
N GLU A 57 -3.18 8.24 -0.72
CA GLU A 57 -4.47 7.53 -0.59
C GLU A 57 -4.30 6.12 -0.02
N ALA A 58 -3.10 5.54 -0.15
CA ALA A 58 -2.76 4.20 0.30
C ALA A 58 -1.39 4.17 0.98
N CYS A 59 -1.26 3.34 2.00
CA CYS A 59 -0.01 2.98 2.63
C CYS A 59 0.00 1.46 2.86
N LEU A 60 0.84 0.76 2.10
CA LEU A 60 1.06 -0.68 2.20
C LEU A 60 2.10 -0.97 3.29
N VAL A 61 1.75 -1.82 4.25
CA VAL A 61 2.64 -2.27 5.32
C VAL A 61 3.09 -3.68 5.04
N ASN A 62 4.37 -3.84 4.73
CA ASN A 62 5.00 -5.14 4.48
C ASN A 62 5.72 -5.64 5.75
N PHE A 63 5.39 -6.85 6.19
CA PHE A 63 6.10 -7.56 7.25
C PHE A 63 6.92 -8.71 6.66
N TYR A 64 8.24 -8.66 6.86
CA TYR A 64 9.19 -9.68 6.41
C TYR A 64 9.66 -10.55 7.60
N SER A 65 9.31 -11.84 7.59
CA SER A 65 9.98 -12.84 8.43
C SER A 65 11.40 -13.13 7.91
N PRO A 66 12.27 -13.83 8.66
CA PRO A 66 13.64 -14.10 8.23
C PRO A 66 13.78 -14.79 6.86
N ASP A 67 12.78 -15.53 6.43
CA ASP A 67 12.69 -16.26 5.17
C ASP A 67 11.88 -15.53 4.08
N ALA A 68 11.20 -14.43 4.43
CA ALA A 68 10.35 -13.69 3.52
C ALA A 68 11.15 -12.85 2.52
N LYS A 69 10.72 -12.86 1.25
CA LYS A 69 11.40 -12.15 0.16
C LYS A 69 10.37 -11.55 -0.78
N MET A 70 10.60 -10.31 -1.20
CA MET A 70 9.88 -9.70 -2.31
C MET A 70 10.74 -9.84 -3.57
N GLY A 71 10.18 -10.40 -4.63
CA GLY A 71 10.87 -10.50 -5.92
C GLY A 71 11.06 -9.12 -6.57
N LEU A 72 11.88 -9.06 -7.62
CA LEU A 72 11.98 -7.85 -8.44
C LEU A 72 10.60 -7.55 -9.05
N HIS A 73 10.10 -6.33 -8.83
CA HIS A 73 8.83 -5.84 -9.34
C HIS A 73 8.93 -4.34 -9.62
N GLN A 74 7.88 -3.80 -10.23
CA GLN A 74 7.69 -2.37 -10.43
C GLN A 74 6.33 -2.00 -9.88
N ASP A 75 6.26 -0.93 -9.10
CA ASP A 75 5.00 -0.31 -8.70
C ASP A 75 4.47 0.46 -9.91
N ARG A 76 3.38 -0.03 -10.49
CA ARG A 76 2.76 0.52 -11.70
C ARG A 76 1.26 0.29 -11.77
N ASP A 77 0.64 0.08 -10.61
CA ASP A 77 -0.80 -0.12 -10.49
C ASP A 77 -1.54 1.21 -10.18
N GLU A 78 -0.78 2.29 -10.00
CA GLU A 78 -1.25 3.64 -9.74
C GLU A 78 -1.75 4.32 -11.02
N ILE A 79 -2.83 5.11 -10.90
CA ILE A 79 -3.36 5.91 -12.02
C ILE A 79 -2.45 7.12 -12.30
N ASP A 80 -2.01 7.81 -11.25
CA ASP A 80 -1.09 8.94 -11.37
C ASP A 80 0.36 8.48 -11.12
N ILE A 81 1.06 8.21 -12.22
CA ILE A 81 2.48 7.81 -12.20
C ILE A 81 3.43 8.95 -11.82
N SER A 82 2.94 10.18 -11.65
CA SER A 82 3.73 11.31 -11.14
C SER A 82 3.79 11.37 -9.62
N ALA A 83 2.87 10.68 -8.93
CA ALA A 83 2.94 10.51 -7.49
C ALA A 83 4.15 9.62 -7.14
N PRO A 84 5.02 10.06 -6.21
CA PRO A 84 6.18 9.27 -5.82
C PRO A 84 5.79 8.10 -4.93
N VAL A 85 6.62 7.05 -4.93
CA VAL A 85 6.60 6.01 -3.90
C VAL A 85 7.61 6.39 -2.80
N VAL A 86 7.13 6.49 -1.57
CA VAL A 86 7.95 6.69 -0.36
C VAL A 86 7.97 5.37 0.40
N SER A 87 9.16 4.78 0.60
CA SER A 87 9.36 3.53 1.34
C SER A 87 10.26 3.69 2.54
#